data_AF-N9SU33-F1
#
_entry.id   AF-N9SU33-F1
#
_cell.length_a   1.000
_cell.length_b   1.000
_cell.length_c   1.000
_cell.angle_alpha   90.00
_cell.angle_beta   90.00
_cell.angle_gamma   90.00
#
_symmetry.space_group_name_H-M   'P 1'
#
loop_
_entity.id
_entity.type
_entity.pdbx_description
1 polymer ?
#
loop_
_entity_poly.entity_id
_entity_poly.type
_entity_poly.pdbx_seq_one_letter_code
_entity_poly.pdbx_strand_id
1 'polypeptide(L)'
;MNKKEVIEKIKKCLALSKSANQHEAATALRQAQALMEKFNIDADDAELLGIIDAEITGSGSHKPPVFESMLAQAVAKIMDCKVFLSYRAVRTPTIKVVTVWNFAGFDPAPEIASYAFDVLYRQLKKARTNFISTKLNRVQIRKNKIKRADLFCEGWVIEASEQVRRIKPDVEKLKQIEAHINKTTELTKFQPKNRNEKTNLESSRSRNDYWSGRQAGKDAKINHGMDAGKQVEKLGASS
;
A
#
# COMPACT_ATOMS: atom_id res chain seq x y z
N MET A 1 16.19 -12.68 23.72
CA MET A 1 15.04 -12.60 22.81
C MET A 1 15.60 -12.67 21.39
N ASN A 2 15.22 -13.69 20.62
CA ASN A 2 15.74 -13.94 19.26
C ASN A 2 14.99 -13.07 18.23
N LYS A 3 15.61 -12.77 17.07
CA LYS A 3 15.04 -11.95 15.98
C LYS A 3 13.64 -12.44 15.54
N LYS A 4 13.42 -13.76 15.52
CA LYS A 4 12.11 -14.40 15.32
C LYS A 4 11.03 -13.91 16.30
N GLU A 5 11.35 -13.90 17.58
CA GLU A 5 10.41 -13.50 18.63
C GLU A 5 10.10 -12.00 18.56
N VAL A 6 11.07 -11.19 18.11
CA VAL A 6 10.87 -9.75 17.92
C VAL A 6 9.92 -9.50 16.77
N ILE A 7 10.12 -10.20 15.65
CA ILE A 7 9.26 -10.12 14.47
C ILE A 7 7.83 -10.54 14.81
N GLU A 8 7.65 -11.64 15.55
CA GLU A 8 6.31 -12.03 16.02
C GLU A 8 5.65 -10.96 16.90
N LYS A 9 6.41 -10.28 17.77
CA LYS A 9 5.87 -9.17 18.56
C LYS A 9 5.53 -7.97 17.69
N ILE A 10 6.36 -7.66 16.69
CA ILE A 10 6.08 -6.59 15.71
C ILE A 10 4.77 -6.89 14.98
N LYS A 11 4.59 -8.10 14.44
CA LYS A 11 3.36 -8.51 13.74
C LYS A 11 2.13 -8.37 14.64
N LYS A 12 2.23 -8.81 15.89
CA LYS A 12 1.15 -8.64 16.89
C LYS A 12 0.84 -7.18 17.17
N CYS A 13 1.86 -6.34 17.31
CA CYS A 13 1.70 -4.91 17.52
C CYS A 13 1.07 -4.21 16.29
N LEU A 14 1.49 -4.58 15.08
CA LEU A 14 0.90 -4.08 13.84
C LEU A 14 -0.56 -4.53 13.69
N ALA A 15 -0.90 -5.77 14.04
CA ALA A 15 -2.28 -6.24 14.07
C ALA A 15 -3.13 -5.45 15.08
N LEU A 16 -2.61 -5.24 16.29
CA LEU A 16 -3.28 -4.47 17.34
C LEU A 16 -3.46 -2.99 16.97
N SER A 17 -2.52 -2.43 16.20
CA SER A 17 -2.61 -1.06 15.67
C SER A 17 -3.75 -0.83 14.68
N LYS A 18 -4.40 -1.90 14.20
CA LYS A 18 -5.61 -1.83 13.35
C LYS A 18 -6.91 -1.77 14.17
N SER A 19 -6.86 -1.81 15.50
CA SER A 19 -8.04 -1.79 16.36
C SER A 19 -8.78 -0.44 16.34
N ALA A 20 -10.04 -0.45 16.76
CA ALA A 20 -10.87 0.75 16.84
C ALA A 20 -10.48 1.68 18.00
N ASN A 21 -9.73 1.17 18.99
CA ASN A 21 -9.28 1.93 20.14
C ASN A 21 -8.05 2.76 19.77
N GLN A 22 -8.24 4.06 19.59
CA GLN A 22 -7.17 4.97 19.14
C GLN A 22 -5.94 4.98 20.05
N HIS A 23 -6.13 4.91 21.37
CA HIS A 23 -5.04 4.95 22.34
C HIS A 23 -4.20 3.67 22.30
N GLU A 24 -4.87 2.52 22.23
CA GLU A 24 -4.24 1.20 22.13
C GLU A 24 -3.56 1.03 20.78
N ALA A 25 -4.23 1.44 19.70
CA ALA A 25 -3.68 1.39 18.35
C ALA A 25 -2.41 2.22 18.21
N ALA A 26 -2.40 3.46 18.75
CA ALA A 26 -1.24 4.34 18.74
C ALA A 26 -0.09 3.80 19.62
N THR A 27 -0.40 3.14 20.72
CA THR A 27 0.61 2.55 21.61
C THR A 27 1.23 1.30 20.99
N ALA A 28 0.40 0.42 20.42
CA ALA A 28 0.85 -0.76 19.69
C ALA A 28 1.74 -0.38 18.50
N LEU A 29 1.37 0.67 17.75
CA LEU A 29 2.18 1.15 16.64
C LEU A 29 3.56 1.65 17.11
N ARG A 30 3.59 2.49 18.16
CA ARG A 30 4.86 2.97 18.75
C ARG A 30 5.73 1.81 19.24
N GLN A 31 5.11 0.77 19.81
CA GLN A 31 5.82 -0.42 20.24
C GLN A 31 6.38 -1.22 19.06
N ALA A 32 5.63 -1.38 17.97
CA ALA A 32 6.13 -2.02 16.75
C ALA A 32 7.35 -1.27 16.20
N GLN A 33 7.25 0.06 16.12
CA GLN A 33 8.32 0.94 15.64
C GLN A 33 9.57 0.84 16.52
N ALA A 34 9.40 0.95 17.84
CA ALA A 34 10.51 0.83 18.78
C ALA A 34 11.20 -0.55 18.71
N LEU A 35 10.44 -1.62 18.44
CA LEU A 35 11.01 -2.96 18.23
C LEU A 35 11.76 -3.08 16.90
N MET A 36 11.26 -2.46 15.82
CA MET A 36 11.96 -2.41 14.52
C MET A 36 13.31 -1.68 14.67
N GLU A 37 13.28 -0.47 15.25
CA GLU A 37 14.47 0.36 15.48
C GLU A 37 15.48 -0.33 16.40
N LYS A 38 15.03 -0.83 17.56
CA LYS A 38 15.90 -1.41 18.58
C LYS A 38 16.67 -2.64 18.09
N PHE A 39 16.08 -3.43 17.21
CA PHE A 39 16.66 -4.68 16.74
C PHE A 39 17.25 -4.57 15.32
N ASN A 40 17.35 -3.35 14.77
CA ASN A 40 17.77 -3.08 13.40
C ASN A 40 17.06 -4.02 12.40
N ILE A 41 15.75 -4.22 12.62
CA ILE A 41 14.92 -4.96 11.68
C ILE A 41 14.54 -3.97 10.61
N ASP A 42 15.48 -3.76 9.69
CA ASP A 42 15.14 -3.16 8.41
C ASP A 42 14.34 -4.18 7.61
N ALA A 43 13.37 -3.73 6.82
CA ALA A 43 12.67 -4.59 5.87
C ALA A 43 13.67 -5.27 4.91
N ASP A 44 14.82 -4.63 4.70
CA ASP A 44 15.89 -5.09 3.84
C ASP A 44 16.85 -6.11 4.50
N ASP A 45 16.94 -6.17 5.84
CA ASP A 45 17.86 -7.05 6.59
C ASP A 45 17.20 -8.40 6.97
N ALA A 46 16.18 -8.80 6.22
CA ALA A 46 15.33 -9.97 6.45
C ALA A 46 15.95 -11.32 6.01
N GLU A 47 17.28 -11.43 5.98
CA GLU A 47 18.01 -12.60 5.47
C GLU A 47 17.87 -13.89 6.32
N LEU A 48 16.96 -13.93 7.29
CA LEU A 48 16.90 -14.98 8.31
C LEU A 48 15.57 -15.72 8.43
N LEU A 49 14.51 -15.38 7.68
CA LEU A 49 13.16 -15.95 7.92
C LEU A 49 12.38 -16.48 6.71
N GLY A 50 12.94 -16.37 5.50
CA GLY A 50 12.31 -16.91 4.29
C GLY A 50 11.19 -16.03 3.74
N ILE A 51 10.65 -16.48 2.60
CA ILE A 51 9.62 -15.75 1.85
C ILE A 51 8.24 -16.15 2.40
N ILE A 52 7.44 -15.15 2.73
CA ILE A 52 6.07 -15.31 3.24
C ILE A 52 5.11 -14.37 2.51
N ASP A 53 3.81 -14.62 2.72
CA ASP A 53 2.74 -13.79 2.18
C ASP A 53 1.95 -13.12 3.30
N ALA A 54 1.59 -11.85 3.09
CA ALA A 54 0.66 -11.12 3.95
C ALA A 54 -0.53 -10.59 3.15
N GLU A 55 -1.73 -10.93 3.62
CA GLU A 55 -2.98 -10.57 2.97
C GLU A 55 -3.57 -9.26 3.49
N ILE A 56 -4.21 -8.49 2.61
CA ILE A 56 -5.09 -7.39 2.98
C ILE A 56 -6.25 -7.23 2.00
N THR A 57 -7.44 -6.95 2.54
CA THR A 57 -8.61 -6.65 1.70
C THR A 57 -8.62 -5.15 1.39
N GLY A 58 -8.56 -4.81 0.10
CA GLY A 58 -8.71 -3.43 -0.38
C GLY A 58 -10.17 -2.99 -0.45
N SER A 59 -10.68 -2.68 -1.64
CA SER A 59 -12.12 -2.43 -1.81
C SER A 59 -12.98 -3.70 -1.72
N GLY A 60 -12.38 -4.89 -1.86
CA GLY A 60 -13.09 -6.15 -2.04
C GLY A 60 -13.87 -6.21 -3.37
N SER A 61 -13.61 -5.29 -4.29
CA SER A 61 -14.19 -5.29 -5.65
C SER A 61 -13.58 -6.41 -6.46
N HIS A 62 -14.39 -7.26 -7.11
CA HIS A 62 -13.89 -8.31 -8.01
C HIS A 62 -12.89 -7.79 -9.05
N LYS A 63 -13.03 -6.53 -9.48
CA LYS A 63 -12.05 -5.83 -10.31
C LYS A 63 -11.67 -4.52 -9.63
N PRO A 64 -10.58 -4.47 -8.86
CA PRO A 64 -10.11 -3.23 -8.24
C PRO A 64 -9.88 -2.12 -9.26
N PRO A 65 -10.13 -0.85 -8.91
CA PRO A 65 -9.85 0.29 -9.77
C PRO A 65 -8.35 0.54 -9.92
N VAL A 66 -7.97 1.23 -10.99
CA VAL A 66 -6.55 1.54 -11.32
C VAL A 66 -5.80 2.13 -10.14
N PHE A 67 -6.33 3.17 -9.47
CA PHE A 67 -5.67 3.81 -8.34
C PHE A 67 -5.39 2.85 -7.17
N GLU A 68 -6.24 1.85 -6.93
CA GLU A 68 -6.05 0.89 -5.84
C GLU A 68 -4.91 -0.08 -6.19
N SER A 69 -4.87 -0.55 -7.44
CA SER A 69 -3.77 -1.36 -7.95
C SER A 69 -2.45 -0.58 -8.01
N MET A 70 -2.50 0.72 -8.32
CA MET A 70 -1.33 1.59 -8.25
C MET A 70 -0.80 1.69 -6.81
N LEU A 71 -1.70 1.86 -5.83
CA LEU A 71 -1.29 1.94 -4.42
C LEU A 71 -0.67 0.63 -3.95
N ALA A 72 -1.27 -0.51 -4.27
CA ALA A 72 -0.72 -1.83 -3.92
C ALA A 72 0.68 -2.03 -4.52
N GLN A 73 0.86 -1.71 -5.80
CA GLN A 73 2.17 -1.80 -6.47
C GLN A 73 3.19 -0.82 -5.89
N ALA A 74 2.79 0.41 -5.57
CA ALA A 74 3.68 1.39 -4.96
C ALA A 74 4.19 0.90 -3.60
N VAL A 75 3.29 0.40 -2.74
CA VAL A 75 3.66 -0.16 -1.44
C VAL A 75 4.55 -1.38 -1.57
N ALA A 76 4.24 -2.29 -2.50
CA ALA A 76 5.08 -3.47 -2.75
C ALA A 76 6.50 -3.07 -3.15
N LYS A 77 6.62 -2.07 -4.03
CA LYS A 77 7.93 -1.54 -4.46
C LYS A 77 8.73 -0.93 -3.30
N ILE A 78 8.08 -0.23 -2.37
CA ILE A 78 8.76 0.39 -1.21
C ILE A 78 9.38 -0.67 -0.31
N MET A 79 8.71 -1.82 -0.18
CA MET A 79 9.05 -2.87 0.75
C MET A 79 9.81 -4.04 0.10
N ASP A 80 10.33 -3.86 -1.12
CA ASP A 80 10.94 -4.92 -1.92
C ASP A 80 10.12 -6.23 -1.97
N CYS A 81 8.79 -6.06 -2.02
CA CYS A 81 7.82 -7.13 -2.15
C CYS A 81 7.32 -7.25 -3.59
N LYS A 82 6.79 -8.43 -3.91
CA LYS A 82 5.86 -8.61 -5.04
C LYS A 82 4.43 -8.53 -4.52
N VAL A 83 3.50 -8.13 -5.39
CA VAL A 83 2.07 -8.10 -5.04
C VAL A 83 1.22 -8.75 -6.11
N PHE A 84 0.28 -9.59 -5.69
CA PHE A 84 -0.68 -10.24 -6.58
C PHE A 84 -2.08 -10.29 -5.93
N LEU A 85 -3.09 -10.61 -6.75
CA LEU A 85 -4.47 -10.73 -6.30
C LEU A 85 -4.87 -12.20 -6.16
N SER A 86 -5.58 -12.51 -5.08
CA SER A 86 -6.30 -13.76 -4.90
C SER A 86 -7.79 -13.48 -4.69
N TYR A 87 -8.61 -14.52 -4.86
CA TYR A 87 -10.05 -14.46 -4.64
C TYR A 87 -10.41 -15.24 -3.39
N ARG A 88 -11.21 -14.63 -2.52
CA ARG A 88 -11.69 -15.24 -1.28
C ARG A 88 -13.21 -15.25 -1.25
N ALA A 89 -13.80 -16.41 -0.97
CA ALA A 89 -15.21 -16.49 -0.62
C ALA A 89 -15.39 -15.97 0.82
N VAL A 90 -16.21 -14.94 0.99
CA VAL A 90 -16.58 -14.40 2.29
C VAL A 90 -18.06 -14.66 2.51
N ARG A 91 -18.38 -15.25 3.66
CA ARG A 91 -19.75 -15.55 4.05
C ARG A 91 -20.37 -14.31 4.69
N THR A 92 -21.30 -13.71 3.97
CA THR A 92 -22.26 -12.72 4.49
C THR A 92 -23.64 -13.41 4.50
N PRO A 93 -24.81 -12.73 4.64
CA PRO A 93 -26.11 -13.38 4.43
C PRO A 93 -26.18 -14.17 3.10
N THR A 94 -25.37 -13.79 2.11
CA THR A 94 -25.02 -14.58 0.92
C THR A 94 -23.51 -14.80 0.79
N ILE A 95 -23.07 -15.83 0.05
CA ILE A 95 -21.65 -16.03 -0.29
C ILE A 95 -21.26 -14.97 -1.33
N LYS A 96 -20.19 -14.22 -1.03
CA LYS A 96 -19.63 -13.22 -1.94
C LYS A 96 -18.15 -13.50 -2.15
N VAL A 97 -17.72 -13.54 -3.41
CA VAL A 97 -16.30 -13.56 -3.76
C VAL A 97 -15.75 -12.13 -3.72
N VAL A 98 -14.69 -11.92 -2.95
CA VAL A 98 -13.94 -10.66 -2.88
C VAL A 98 -12.50 -10.87 -3.31
N THR A 99 -11.87 -9.80 -3.79
CA THR A 99 -10.44 -9.78 -4.08
C THR A 99 -9.63 -9.38 -2.86
N VAL A 100 -8.42 -9.93 -2.81
CA VAL A 100 -7.46 -9.74 -1.72
C VAL A 100 -6.12 -9.46 -2.34
N TRP A 101 -5.42 -8.45 -1.80
CA TRP A 101 -4.03 -8.19 -2.14
C TRP A 101 -3.11 -9.05 -1.27
N ASN A 102 -2.20 -9.77 -1.91
CA ASN A 102 -1.17 -10.58 -1.25
C ASN A 102 0.17 -9.91 -1.51
N PHE A 103 0.85 -9.49 -0.45
CA PHE A 103 2.23 -9.03 -0.52
C PHE A 103 3.13 -10.20 -0.21
N ALA A 104 4.06 -10.51 -1.10
CA ALA A 104 5.00 -11.62 -0.97
C ALA A 104 6.42 -11.06 -0.89
N GLY A 105 7.20 -11.53 0.07
CA GLY A 105 8.52 -10.96 0.37
C GLY A 105 9.20 -11.65 1.54
N PHE A 106 10.42 -11.22 1.85
CA PHE A 106 11.14 -11.74 3.01
C PHE A 106 10.54 -11.20 4.31
N ASP A 107 10.30 -12.07 5.28
CA ASP A 107 9.70 -11.72 6.57
C ASP A 107 10.58 -10.71 7.34
N PRO A 108 10.09 -9.51 7.73
CA PRO A 108 8.67 -9.11 7.87
C PRO A 108 8.14 -8.09 6.87
N ALA A 109 8.79 -7.93 5.71
CA ALA A 109 8.41 -6.92 4.73
C ALA A 109 6.94 -7.03 4.25
N PRO A 110 6.38 -8.24 4.01
CA PRO A 110 4.97 -8.41 3.65
C PRO A 110 3.97 -7.83 4.66
N GLU A 111 4.15 -8.05 5.96
CA GLU A 111 3.24 -7.55 6.99
C GLU A 111 3.30 -6.03 7.11
N ILE A 112 4.50 -5.47 6.98
CA ILE A 112 4.72 -4.02 6.95
C ILE A 112 4.06 -3.42 5.71
N ALA A 113 4.21 -4.06 4.54
CA ALA A 113 3.55 -3.66 3.30
C ALA A 113 2.02 -3.70 3.42
N SER A 114 1.45 -4.78 3.95
CA SER A 114 0.01 -4.92 4.21
C SER A 114 -0.51 -3.81 5.13
N TYR A 115 0.24 -3.48 6.19
CA TYR A 115 -0.10 -2.37 7.08
C TYR A 115 -0.02 -1.00 6.39
N ALA A 116 1.05 -0.73 5.66
CA ALA A 116 1.27 0.52 4.93
C ALA A 116 0.15 0.76 3.90
N PHE A 117 -0.23 -0.28 3.16
CA PHE A 117 -1.36 -0.24 2.23
C PHE A 117 -2.66 0.14 2.95
N ASP A 118 -2.98 -0.51 4.07
CA ASP A 118 -4.20 -0.25 4.84
C ASP A 118 -4.27 1.22 5.33
N VAL A 119 -3.16 1.73 5.88
CA VAL A 119 -3.04 3.13 6.33
C VAL A 119 -3.23 4.12 5.18
N LEU A 120 -2.50 3.95 4.08
CA LEU A 120 -2.59 4.85 2.93
C LEU A 120 -3.95 4.76 2.24
N TYR A 121 -4.52 3.56 2.14
CA TYR A 121 -5.82 3.36 1.51
C TYR A 121 -6.95 4.03 2.30
N ARG A 122 -6.88 4.03 3.64
CA ARG A 122 -7.81 4.81 4.47
C ARG A 122 -7.68 6.31 4.22
N GLN A 123 -6.45 6.84 4.15
CA GLN A 123 -6.21 8.26 3.87
C GLN A 123 -6.72 8.64 2.48
N LEU A 124 -6.43 7.83 1.46
CA LEU A 124 -6.92 8.00 0.10
C LEU A 124 -8.46 8.01 0.06
N LYS A 125 -9.13 7.07 0.75
CA LYS A 125 -10.60 7.04 0.82
C LYS A 125 -11.16 8.30 1.46
N LYS A 126 -10.55 8.81 2.53
CA LYS A 126 -10.95 10.07 3.18
C LYS A 126 -10.78 11.25 2.23
N ALA A 127 -9.61 11.36 1.58
CA ALA A 127 -9.31 12.42 0.61
C ALA A 127 -10.29 12.39 -0.58
N ARG A 128 -10.57 11.19 -1.11
CA ARG A 128 -11.54 10.98 -2.20
C ARG A 128 -12.95 11.43 -1.80
N THR A 129 -13.41 11.07 -0.61
CA THR A 129 -14.73 11.48 -0.12
C THR A 129 -14.82 12.99 0.02
N ASN A 130 -13.80 13.63 0.58
CA ASN A 130 -13.71 15.09 0.67
C ASN A 130 -13.75 15.74 -0.71
N PHE A 131 -12.93 15.27 -1.66
CA PHE A 131 -12.93 15.78 -3.03
C PHE A 131 -14.30 15.68 -3.70
N ILE A 132 -14.99 14.53 -3.53
CA ILE A 132 -16.33 14.34 -4.07
C ILE A 132 -17.33 15.34 -3.46
N SER A 133 -17.31 15.54 -2.13
CA SER A 133 -18.27 16.41 -1.44
C SER A 133 -17.99 17.89 -1.69
N THR A 134 -16.73 18.31 -1.86
CA THR A 134 -16.39 19.73 -2.01
C THR A 134 -16.26 20.17 -3.46
N LYS A 135 -15.67 19.34 -4.33
CA LYS A 135 -15.33 19.73 -5.72
C LYS A 135 -16.29 19.12 -6.75
N LEU A 136 -16.95 18.02 -6.43
CA LEU A 136 -17.87 17.31 -7.35
C LEU A 136 -19.34 17.34 -6.91
N ASN A 137 -19.71 18.15 -5.91
CA ASN A 137 -21.10 18.24 -5.41
C ASN A 137 -22.13 18.54 -6.51
N ARG A 138 -21.79 19.42 -7.46
CA ARG A 138 -22.67 19.81 -8.57
C ARG A 138 -22.69 18.80 -9.73
N VAL A 139 -21.84 17.77 -9.72
CA VAL A 139 -21.82 16.75 -10.78
C VAL A 139 -22.98 15.78 -10.54
N GLN A 140 -24.03 15.85 -11.35
CA GLN A 140 -25.22 15.01 -11.19
C GLN A 140 -25.02 13.59 -11.72
N ILE A 141 -24.30 13.45 -12.84
CA ILE A 141 -24.07 12.14 -13.47
C ILE A 141 -23.09 11.32 -12.62
N ARG A 142 -23.61 10.27 -11.95
CA ARG A 142 -22.82 9.36 -11.09
C ARG A 142 -21.59 8.79 -11.79
N LYS A 143 -21.73 8.34 -13.04
CA LYS A 143 -20.61 7.78 -13.83
C LYS A 143 -19.47 8.80 -13.98
N ASN A 144 -19.80 10.06 -14.28
CA ASN A 144 -18.81 11.13 -14.43
C ASN A 144 -18.17 11.49 -13.08
N LYS A 145 -18.96 11.53 -12.00
CA LYS A 145 -18.46 11.74 -10.64
C LYS A 145 -17.42 10.70 -10.25
N ILE A 146 -17.69 9.42 -10.53
CA ILE A 146 -16.75 8.31 -10.26
C ILE A 146 -15.47 8.48 -11.11
N LYS A 147 -15.59 8.70 -12.41
CA LYS A 147 -14.42 8.90 -13.31
C LYS A 147 -13.48 10.01 -12.83
N ARG A 148 -14.05 11.17 -12.47
CA ARG A 148 -13.31 12.33 -11.95
C ARG A 148 -12.65 12.03 -10.61
N ALA A 149 -13.37 11.37 -9.70
CA ALA A 149 -12.80 10.94 -8.43
C ALA A 149 -11.69 9.90 -8.59
N ASP A 150 -11.77 9.02 -9.60
CA ASP A 150 -10.73 8.04 -9.89
C ASP A 150 -9.45 8.74 -10.39
N LEU A 151 -9.55 9.76 -11.27
CA LEU A 151 -8.39 10.58 -11.68
C LEU A 151 -7.74 11.30 -10.50
N PHE A 152 -8.55 11.86 -9.60
CA PHE A 152 -8.07 12.43 -8.35
C PHE A 152 -7.29 11.40 -7.53
N CYS A 153 -7.81 10.18 -7.38
CA CYS A 153 -7.12 9.13 -6.64
C CYS A 153 -5.80 8.72 -7.29
N GLU A 154 -5.75 8.60 -8.61
CA GLU A 154 -4.52 8.29 -9.35
C GLU A 154 -3.45 9.36 -9.08
N GLY A 155 -3.82 10.64 -9.13
CA GLY A 155 -2.93 11.75 -8.75
C GLY A 155 -2.49 11.68 -7.30
N TRP A 156 -3.40 11.39 -6.37
CA TRP A 156 -3.07 11.24 -4.95
C TRP A 156 -2.03 10.16 -4.70
N VAL A 157 -2.22 8.97 -5.29
CA VAL A 157 -1.29 7.83 -5.12
C VAL A 157 0.09 8.14 -5.69
N ILE A 158 0.13 8.82 -6.84
CA ILE A 158 1.38 9.23 -7.47
C ILE A 158 2.19 10.16 -6.56
N GLU A 159 1.55 11.17 -5.94
CA GLU A 159 2.26 12.08 -5.04
C GLU A 159 2.63 11.39 -3.71
N ALA A 160 1.70 10.62 -3.12
CA ALA A 160 1.94 9.90 -1.87
C ALA A 160 3.12 8.91 -1.98
N SER A 161 3.42 8.46 -3.19
CA SER A 161 4.52 7.53 -3.49
C SER A 161 5.74 8.24 -4.13
N GLU A 162 5.79 9.58 -4.12
CA GLU A 162 6.85 10.33 -4.82
C GLU A 162 8.21 10.18 -4.12
N GLN A 163 8.23 10.27 -2.79
CA GLN A 163 9.48 10.21 -2.00
C GLN A 163 10.23 8.90 -2.20
N VAL A 164 9.49 7.82 -2.44
CA VAL A 164 10.00 6.47 -2.62
C VAL A 164 10.26 6.09 -4.08
N ARG A 165 9.83 6.93 -5.04
CA ARG A 165 10.01 6.67 -6.48
C ARG A 165 11.49 6.46 -6.84
N ARG A 166 12.39 7.14 -6.11
CA ARG A 166 13.84 7.15 -6.29
C ARG A 166 14.56 5.96 -5.66
N ILE A 167 13.89 5.20 -4.79
CA ILE A 167 14.45 3.99 -4.18
C ILE A 167 14.59 2.94 -5.30
N LYS A 168 15.81 2.41 -5.42
CA LYS A 168 16.11 1.32 -6.35
C LYS A 168 15.77 0.01 -5.64
N PRO A 169 14.88 -0.83 -6.20
CA PRO A 169 14.56 -2.09 -5.58
C PRO A 169 15.73 -3.07 -5.64
N ASP A 170 15.83 -3.95 -4.66
CA ASP A 170 16.76 -5.08 -4.70
C ASP A 170 16.30 -6.11 -5.74
N VAL A 171 16.94 -6.08 -6.90
CA VAL A 171 16.60 -6.93 -8.05
C VAL A 171 16.80 -8.41 -7.73
N GLU A 172 17.77 -8.76 -6.89
CA GLU A 172 18.06 -10.16 -6.61
C GLU A 172 17.04 -10.74 -5.63
N LYS A 173 16.69 -10.00 -4.58
CA LYS A 173 15.57 -10.37 -3.68
C LYS A 173 14.28 -10.55 -4.46
N LEU A 174 13.93 -9.60 -5.34
CA LEU A 174 12.71 -9.67 -6.14
C LEU A 174 12.67 -10.88 -7.09
N LYS A 175 13.81 -11.34 -7.62
CA LYS A 175 13.88 -12.57 -8.40
C LYS A 175 13.64 -13.82 -7.56
N GLN A 176 14.21 -13.88 -6.35
CA GLN A 176 13.99 -15.01 -5.43
C GLN A 176 12.52 -15.10 -5.02
N ILE A 177 11.90 -13.96 -4.72
CA ILE A 177 10.46 -13.86 -4.42
C ILE A 177 9.63 -14.34 -5.62
N GLU A 178 9.95 -13.87 -6.83
CA GLU A 178 9.23 -14.27 -8.04
C GLU A 178 9.37 -15.77 -8.34
N ALA A 179 10.55 -16.35 -8.16
CA ALA A 179 10.77 -17.79 -8.29
C ALA A 179 9.99 -18.59 -7.24
N HIS A 180 9.86 -18.08 -6.01
CA HIS A 180 9.05 -18.70 -4.96
C HIS A 180 7.55 -18.67 -5.31
N ILE A 181 7.04 -17.51 -5.76
CA ILE A 181 5.63 -17.37 -6.16
C ILE A 181 5.30 -18.32 -7.32
N ASN A 182 6.15 -18.38 -8.35
CA ASN A 182 5.93 -19.26 -9.50
C ASN A 182 5.93 -20.75 -9.16
N LYS A 183 6.57 -21.16 -8.05
CA LYS A 183 6.56 -22.55 -7.56
C LYS A 183 5.32 -22.87 -6.72
N THR A 184 4.75 -21.89 -6.04
CA THR A 184 3.68 -22.08 -5.04
C THR A 184 2.31 -21.68 -5.56
N THR A 185 2.25 -20.81 -6.56
CA THR A 185 1.02 -20.15 -7.01
C THR A 185 0.97 -20.05 -8.53
N GLU A 186 -0.15 -20.45 -9.11
CA GLU A 186 -0.44 -20.22 -10.53
C GLU A 186 -0.99 -18.80 -10.74
N LEU A 187 -0.21 -17.95 -11.39
CA LEU A 187 -0.60 -16.57 -11.66
C LEU A 187 -1.14 -16.40 -13.08
N THR A 188 -2.13 -15.51 -13.22
CA THR A 188 -2.65 -15.06 -14.51
C THR A 188 -2.53 -13.55 -14.63
N LYS A 189 -2.61 -13.03 -15.86
CA LYS A 189 -2.57 -11.59 -16.11
C LYS A 189 -3.84 -10.92 -15.58
N PHE A 190 -3.68 -9.98 -14.67
CA PHE A 190 -4.77 -9.14 -14.17
C PHE A 190 -4.73 -7.75 -14.82
N GLN A 191 -5.89 -7.23 -15.17
CA GLN A 191 -6.05 -5.85 -15.64
C GLN A 191 -7.02 -5.11 -14.71
N PRO A 192 -6.62 -3.99 -14.08
CA PRO A 192 -7.51 -3.23 -13.22
C PRO A 192 -8.67 -2.60 -13.98
N LYS A 193 -9.71 -2.19 -13.25
CA LYS A 193 -10.87 -1.50 -13.84
C LYS A 193 -10.52 -0.06 -14.16
N ASN A 194 -10.09 0.19 -15.40
CA ASN A 194 -9.89 1.55 -15.90
C ASN A 194 -11.22 2.16 -16.38
N ARG A 195 -11.83 3.02 -15.56
CA ARG A 195 -13.05 3.75 -15.94
C ARG A 195 -12.76 4.95 -16.84
N ASN A 196 -11.50 5.36 -16.93
CA ASN A 196 -11.04 6.54 -17.65
C ASN A 196 -10.39 6.23 -19.01
N GLU A 197 -10.36 4.97 -19.45
CA GLU A 197 -9.74 4.51 -20.71
C GLU A 197 -10.13 5.35 -21.94
N LYS A 198 -11.41 5.73 -22.07
CA LYS A 198 -11.94 6.54 -23.18
C LYS A 198 -12.08 8.03 -22.83
N THR A 199 -11.43 8.50 -21.77
CA THR A 199 -11.55 9.89 -21.31
C THR A 199 -10.40 10.72 -21.90
N ASN A 200 -10.68 11.92 -22.38
CA ASN A 200 -9.63 12.86 -22.77
C ASN A 200 -8.87 13.33 -21.51
N LEU A 201 -7.71 12.72 -21.26
CA LEU A 201 -6.85 13.04 -20.11
C LEU A 201 -6.20 14.42 -20.24
N GLU A 202 -6.08 14.93 -21.47
CA GLU A 202 -5.52 16.25 -21.76
C GLU A 202 -6.51 17.40 -21.57
N SER A 203 -7.79 17.10 -21.33
CA SER A 203 -8.74 18.16 -21.02
C SER A 203 -8.35 18.86 -19.71
N SER A 204 -8.48 20.19 -19.65
CA SER A 204 -8.17 20.98 -18.44
C SER A 204 -8.86 20.44 -17.20
N ARG A 205 -10.09 19.93 -17.35
CA ARG A 205 -10.83 19.29 -16.25
C ARG A 205 -10.17 18.00 -15.75
N SER A 206 -9.78 17.10 -16.63
CA SER A 206 -9.10 15.85 -16.27
C SER A 206 -7.77 16.16 -15.57
N ARG A 207 -6.97 17.08 -16.11
CA ARG A 207 -5.73 17.54 -15.49
C ARG A 207 -5.98 18.17 -14.12
N ASN A 208 -6.98 19.03 -13.98
CA ASN A 208 -7.31 19.66 -12.70
C ASN A 208 -7.72 18.66 -11.62
N ASP A 209 -8.52 17.65 -11.97
CA ASP A 209 -8.92 16.59 -11.03
C ASP A 209 -7.70 15.77 -10.58
N TYR A 210 -6.83 15.39 -11.52
CA TYR A 210 -5.57 14.70 -11.25
C TYR A 210 -4.62 15.54 -10.36
N TRP A 211 -4.40 16.80 -10.70
CA TRP A 211 -3.54 17.71 -9.94
C TRP A 211 -4.09 18.03 -8.56
N SER A 212 -5.41 18.13 -8.40
CA SER A 212 -6.05 18.23 -7.09
C SER A 212 -5.73 17.01 -6.23
N GLY A 213 -5.70 15.82 -6.86
CA GLY A 213 -5.23 14.58 -6.26
C GLY A 213 -3.79 14.68 -5.79
N ARG A 214 -2.88 15.09 -6.68
CA ARG A 214 -1.46 15.29 -6.37
C ARG A 214 -1.28 16.23 -5.17
N GLN A 215 -1.94 17.39 -5.15
CA GLN A 215 -1.81 18.32 -4.03
C GLN A 215 -2.27 17.70 -2.71
N ALA A 216 -3.42 17.01 -2.70
CA ALA A 216 -3.91 16.32 -1.51
C ALA A 216 -3.05 15.12 -1.09
N GLY A 217 -2.26 14.56 -2.02
CA GLY A 217 -1.33 13.46 -1.76
C GLY A 217 -0.07 13.87 -0.98
N LYS A 218 0.26 15.17 -0.96
CA LYS A 218 1.40 15.69 -0.17
C LYS A 218 1.22 15.50 1.33
N ASP A 219 -0.03 15.48 1.78
CA ASP A 219 -0.39 15.26 3.18
C ASP A 219 -0.45 13.77 3.56
N ALA A 220 -0.17 12.86 2.62
CA ALA A 220 -0.12 11.43 2.91
C ALA A 220 1.03 11.15 3.88
N LYS A 221 0.72 10.50 5.00
CA LYS A 221 1.71 10.16 6.03
C LYS A 221 1.61 8.69 6.37
N ILE A 222 2.72 7.97 6.26
CA ILE A 222 2.86 6.67 6.90
C ILE A 222 3.52 6.99 8.25
N ASN A 223 2.73 7.16 9.31
CA ASN A 223 3.16 7.58 10.67
C ASN A 223 4.67 7.42 10.94
N HIS A 224 5.40 8.54 11.04
CA HIS A 224 6.79 8.83 11.47
C HIS A 224 7.93 7.77 11.38
N GLY A 225 7.70 6.46 11.54
CA GLY A 225 8.72 5.40 11.48
C GLY A 225 8.93 4.77 10.10
N MET A 226 8.08 5.06 9.11
CA MET A 226 8.29 4.65 7.70
C MET A 226 8.87 5.78 6.85
N ASP A 227 9.11 6.96 7.45
CA ASP A 227 9.99 8.01 6.91
C ASP A 227 11.47 7.58 6.96
N ALA A 228 11.78 6.31 7.27
CA ALA A 228 13.12 5.71 7.22
C ALA A 228 13.80 5.79 5.83
N GLY A 229 13.10 6.29 4.81
CA GLY A 229 13.73 6.80 3.57
C GLY A 229 14.48 8.14 3.72
N LYS A 230 14.44 8.78 4.90
CA LYS A 230 15.22 9.96 5.28
C LYS A 230 16.11 9.66 6.49
N GLN A 231 17.03 8.72 6.33
CA GLN A 231 18.39 8.80 6.89
C GLN A 231 19.27 7.69 6.30
N VAL A 232 19.53 7.79 5.00
CA VAL A 232 20.76 7.23 4.42
C VAL A 232 21.44 8.36 3.64
N GLU A 233 21.80 9.42 4.36
CA GLU A 233 23.02 10.14 3.98
C GLU A 233 24.16 9.16 4.22
N LYS A 234 24.84 8.82 3.14
CA LYS A 234 26.09 8.06 3.12
C LYS A 234 27.02 8.56 4.22
N LEU A 235 27.14 7.82 5.31
CA LEU A 235 28.34 7.86 6.14
C LEU A 235 29.17 6.62 5.77
N GLY A 236 30.02 6.83 4.78
CA GLY A 236 31.03 5.88 4.35
C GLY A 236 32.08 6.57 3.48
N ALA A 237 33.25 6.78 4.08
CA ALA A 237 34.53 7.28 3.55
C ALA A 237 34.65 8.83 3.46
N SER A 238 35.55 9.47 4.19
CA SER A 238 36.99 9.27 4.10
C SER A 238 37.72 10.15 5.12
N SER A 239 38.77 9.55 5.70
CA SER A 239 39.92 10.15 6.40
C SER A 239 39.71 10.82 7.75
#